data_AF-A0A917RUH1-F1
#
_entry.id   AF-A0A917RUH1-F1
#
_cell.length_a   1.000
_cell.length_b   1.000
_cell.length_c   1.000
_cell.angle_alpha   90.00
_cell.angle_beta   90.00
_cell.angle_gamma   90.00
#
_symmetry.space_group_name_H-M   'P 1'
#
loop_
_entity.id
_entity.type
_entity.pdbx_description
1 polymer ?
#
loop_
_entity_poly.entity_id
_entity_poly.type
_entity_poly.pdbx_seq_one_letter_code
_entity_poly.pdbx_strand_id
1 'polypeptide(L)'
;MDAEHRKPGNSPADARAPVPPHTQVTPADLRRLLATESPQATLVLAAGRIRVEADSEAAAQALPVVTRTALAERVGAEPDDRALIMQAAELNTEIRMLGA
;
A
#
# COMPACT_ATOMS: atom_id res chain seq x y z
N MET A 1 8.30 -38.02 -2.77
CA MET A 1 8.01 -37.26 -4.00
C MET A 1 7.08 -36.11 -3.62
N ASP A 2 7.73 -35.11 -3.02
CA ASP A 2 7.57 -33.66 -3.17
C ASP A 2 6.17 -33.03 -3.28
N ALA A 3 5.75 -32.51 -2.13
CA ALA A 3 5.20 -31.17 -1.88
C ALA A 3 4.22 -30.57 -2.90
N GLU A 4 2.95 -30.63 -2.51
CA GLU A 4 1.84 -29.79 -2.92
C GLU A 4 2.17 -28.29 -2.72
N HIS A 5 2.62 -27.59 -3.75
CA HIS A 5 2.61 -26.13 -3.82
C HIS A 5 1.51 -25.67 -4.78
N ARG A 6 0.25 -25.86 -4.35
CA ARG A 6 -0.90 -25.16 -4.95
C ARG A 6 -0.75 -23.68 -4.62
N LYS A 7 -0.46 -22.87 -5.64
CA LYS A 7 -0.56 -21.40 -5.55
C LYS A 7 -1.97 -21.06 -5.05
N PRO A 8 -2.13 -20.33 -3.94
CA PRO A 8 -3.46 -19.93 -3.50
C PRO A 8 -4.07 -19.01 -4.55
N GLY A 9 -5.26 -19.41 -5.00
CA GLY A 9 -6.04 -18.70 -6.01
C GLY A 9 -6.35 -17.28 -5.56
N ASN A 10 -6.07 -16.34 -6.46
CA ASN A 10 -6.53 -14.97 -6.36
C ASN A 10 -8.05 -14.97 -6.56
N SER A 11 -8.81 -15.08 -5.47
CA SER A 11 -10.27 -14.96 -5.51
C SER A 11 -10.64 -13.47 -5.52
N PRO A 12 -11.40 -12.97 -6.51
CA PRO A 12 -11.89 -11.60 -6.52
C PRO A 12 -13.25 -11.57 -5.82
N ALA A 13 -13.27 -11.73 -4.50
CA ALA A 13 -14.53 -11.68 -3.72
C ALA A 13 -14.24 -11.42 -2.24
N ASP A 14 -13.96 -10.17 -1.86
CA ASP A 14 -14.41 -9.64 -0.55
C ASP A 14 -14.29 -8.12 -0.53
N ALA A 15 -15.27 -7.45 -1.11
CA ALA A 15 -15.51 -6.05 -0.81
C ALA A 15 -16.01 -5.97 0.66
N ARG A 16 -15.10 -5.57 1.57
CA ARG A 16 -15.28 -5.18 3.00
C ARG A 16 -14.63 -6.09 4.08
N ALA A 17 -13.67 -6.94 3.75
CA ALA A 17 -12.81 -7.51 4.79
C ALA A 17 -11.77 -6.45 5.27
N PRO A 18 -11.63 -6.18 6.59
CA PRO A 18 -10.52 -5.37 7.08
C PRO A 18 -9.21 -6.07 6.72
N VAL A 19 -8.39 -5.42 5.88
CA VAL A 19 -7.08 -5.93 5.50
C VAL A 19 -6.28 -6.29 6.76
N PRO A 20 -5.79 -7.54 6.90
CA PRO A 20 -5.02 -7.92 8.07
C PRO A 20 -3.78 -7.02 8.17
N PRO A 21 -3.40 -6.61 9.40
CA PRO A 21 -2.27 -5.71 9.59
C PRO A 21 -0.99 -6.35 9.04
N HIS A 22 -0.35 -5.65 8.11
CA HIS A 22 0.86 -6.12 7.44
C HIS A 22 1.93 -5.02 7.43
N THR A 23 3.19 -5.44 7.31
CA THR A 23 4.38 -4.57 7.32
C THR A 23 4.80 -4.10 5.92
N GLN A 24 4.22 -4.67 4.87
CA GLN A 24 4.63 -4.42 3.47
C GLN A 24 3.52 -3.76 2.67
N VAL A 25 3.85 -2.74 1.91
CA VAL A 25 2.90 -2.06 1.02
C VAL A 25 2.29 -3.05 0.05
N THR A 26 0.97 -3.06 -0.07
CA THR A 26 0.24 -3.90 -1.04
C THR A 26 -0.48 -3.05 -2.09
N PRO A 27 -0.86 -3.63 -3.25
CA PRO A 27 -1.69 -2.95 -4.24
C PRO A 27 -3.03 -2.46 -3.67
N ALA A 28 -3.58 -3.17 -2.68
CA ALA A 28 -4.84 -2.79 -2.03
C ALA A 28 -4.70 -1.48 -1.24
N ASP A 29 -3.55 -1.27 -0.58
CA ASP A 29 -3.31 -0.02 0.17
C ASP A 29 -3.14 1.16 -0.78
N LEU A 30 -2.44 0.96 -1.90
CA LEU A 30 -2.28 1.98 -2.93
C LEU A 30 -3.62 2.37 -3.56
N ARG A 31 -4.49 1.39 -3.85
CA ARG A 31 -5.87 1.66 -4.29
C ARG A 31 -6.66 2.45 -3.27
N ARG A 32 -6.55 2.07 -2.00
CA ARG A 32 -7.26 2.74 -0.91
C ARG A 32 -6.78 4.17 -0.73
N LEU A 33 -5.47 4.39 -0.86
CA LEU A 33 -4.88 5.72 -0.84
C LEU A 33 -5.41 6.57 -2.00
N LEU A 34 -5.40 6.06 -3.24
CA LEU A 34 -5.89 6.79 -4.41
C LEU A 34 -7.40 7.10 -4.36
N ALA A 35 -8.18 6.19 -3.77
CA ALA A 35 -9.61 6.36 -3.52
C ALA A 35 -9.94 7.36 -2.40
N THR A 36 -8.94 7.86 -1.67
CA THR A 36 -9.15 8.89 -0.66
C THR A 36 -9.32 10.26 -1.32
N GLU A 37 -10.33 11.00 -0.88
CA GLU A 37 -10.65 12.35 -1.39
C GLU A 37 -9.55 13.37 -1.06
N SER A 38 -8.88 13.18 0.08
CA SER A 38 -7.81 14.08 0.54
C SER A 38 -6.52 13.91 -0.28
N PRO A 39 -6.04 14.95 -0.98
CA PRO A 39 -4.77 14.89 -1.71
C PRO A 39 -3.55 14.73 -0.80
N GLN A 40 -3.68 15.16 0.47
CA GLN A 40 -2.65 15.02 1.49
C GLN A 40 -2.72 13.68 2.24
N ALA A 41 -3.68 12.80 1.91
CA ALA A 41 -3.69 11.46 2.48
C ALA A 41 -2.35 10.79 2.22
N THR A 42 -1.84 10.10 3.22
CA THR A 42 -0.48 9.56 3.21
C THR A 42 -0.52 8.11 3.64
N LEU A 43 0.16 7.25 2.89
CA LEU A 43 0.47 5.91 3.33
C LEU A 43 1.63 6.01 4.33
N VAL A 44 1.44 5.48 5.53
CA VAL A 44 2.42 5.53 6.61
C VAL A 44 2.76 4.14 7.12
N LEU A 45 3.97 3.98 7.63
CA LEU A 45 4.39 2.84 8.42
C LEU A 45 4.39 3.24 9.90
N ALA A 46 3.40 2.76 10.66
CA ALA A 46 3.23 3.06 12.07
C ALA A 46 3.27 1.76 12.90
N ALA A 47 4.17 1.68 13.88
CA ALA A 47 4.33 0.50 14.75
C ALA A 47 4.42 -0.83 13.97
N GLY A 48 5.18 -0.85 12.87
CA GLY A 48 5.34 -2.02 12.01
C GLY A 48 4.08 -2.38 11.21
N ARG A 49 3.20 -1.42 10.92
CA ARG A 49 1.98 -1.65 10.14
C ARG A 49 1.77 -0.56 9.11
N ILE A 50 1.45 -0.97 7.88
CA ILE A 50 1.06 -0.06 6.80
C ILE A 50 -0.39 0.39 7.00
N ARG A 51 -0.62 1.70 6.92
CA ARG A 51 -1.95 2.32 7.04
C ARG A 51 -2.06 3.56 6.15
N VAL A 52 -3.28 3.88 5.74
CA VAL A 52 -3.59 5.14 5.06
C VAL A 52 -4.11 6.11 6.12
N GLU A 53 -3.41 7.22 6.30
CA GLU A 53 -3.80 8.30 7.20
C GLU A 53 -4.22 9.51 6.35
N ALA A 54 -5.46 9.95 6.50
CA ALA A 54 -5.98 11.14 5.83
C ALA A 54 -5.68 12.42 6.62
N ASP A 55 -5.40 12.29 7.92
CA ASP A 55 -5.06 13.38 8.82
C ASP A 55 -3.54 13.62 8.81
N SER A 56 -3.14 14.86 8.54
CA SER A 56 -1.75 15.24 8.37
C SER A 56 -0.97 15.17 9.68
N GLU A 57 -1.61 15.44 10.83
CA GLU A 57 -0.96 15.40 12.14
C GLU A 57 -0.76 13.95 12.61
N ALA A 58 -1.73 13.07 12.36
CA ALA A 58 -1.58 11.64 12.58
C ALA A 58 -0.50 11.04 11.67
N ALA A 59 -0.46 11.45 10.40
CA ALA A 59 0.57 11.00 9.47
C ALA A 59 1.98 11.42 9.91
N ALA A 60 2.13 12.61 10.50
CA ALA A 60 3.41 13.11 11.00
C ALA A 60 3.95 12.35 12.23
N GLN A 61 3.11 11.58 12.92
CA GLN A 61 3.50 10.72 14.06
C GLN A 61 4.06 9.36 13.61
N ALA A 62 4.00 9.05 12.32
CA ALA A 62 4.47 7.80 11.73
C ALA A 62 5.53 8.07 10.65
N LEU A 63 6.13 7.00 10.11
CA LEU A 63 7.04 7.13 8.97
C LEU A 63 6.22 7.31 7.68
N PRO A 64 6.24 8.47 7.01
CA PRO A 64 5.53 8.66 5.74
C PRO A 64 6.22 7.85 4.64
N VAL A 65 5.42 7.05 3.92
CA VAL A 65 5.89 6.26 2.77
C VAL A 65 5.64 7.03 1.48
N VAL A 66 4.39 7.40 1.20
CA VAL A 66 4.01 8.12 -0.03
C VAL A 66 2.68 8.85 0.17
N THR A 67 2.55 10.04 -0.40
CA THR A 67 1.28 10.79 -0.41
C THR A 67 0.39 10.37 -1.58
N ARG A 68 -0.91 10.61 -1.48
CA ARG A 68 -1.89 10.33 -2.53
C ARG A 68 -1.54 11.04 -3.83
N THR A 69 -1.14 12.32 -3.75
CA THR A 69 -0.69 13.09 -4.91
C THR A 69 0.59 12.50 -5.52
N ALA A 70 1.61 12.21 -4.72
CA ALA A 70 2.86 11.65 -5.23
C ALA A 70 2.66 10.25 -5.86
N LEU A 71 1.77 9.44 -5.29
CA LEU A 71 1.39 8.15 -5.88
C LEU A 71 0.69 8.36 -7.23
N ALA A 72 -0.29 9.28 -7.30
CA ALA A 72 -0.99 9.58 -8.54
C ALA A 72 -0.07 10.16 -9.63
N GLU A 73 0.98 10.91 -9.26
CA GLU A 73 2.00 11.39 -10.20
C GLU A 73 2.87 10.24 -10.75
N ARG A 74 3.14 9.21 -9.94
CA ARG A 74 3.94 8.05 -10.35
C ARG A 74 3.18 7.08 -11.25
N VAL A 75 1.94 6.74 -10.88
CA VAL A 75 1.17 5.66 -11.55
C VAL A 75 -0.06 6.15 -12.31
N GLY A 76 -0.40 7.44 -12.21
CA GLY A 76 -1.65 7.99 -12.72
C GLY A 76 -2.79 7.96 -11.68
N ALA A 77 -3.88 8.66 -12.00
CA ALA A 77 -5.06 8.73 -11.13
C ALA A 77 -5.88 7.43 -11.09
N GLU A 78 -5.88 6.68 -12.20
CA GLU A 78 -6.59 5.40 -12.35
C GLU A 78 -5.63 4.31 -12.88
N PRO A 79 -4.67 3.87 -12.05
CA PRO A 79 -3.71 2.85 -12.44
C PRO A 79 -4.34 1.46 -12.53
N ASP A 80 -3.83 0.64 -13.43
CA ASP A 80 -4.17 -0.77 -13.53
C ASP A 80 -3.50 -1.63 -12.44
N ASP A 81 -3.98 -2.86 -12.26
CA ASP A 81 -3.44 -3.81 -11.28
C ASP A 81 -1.93 -4.00 -11.37
N ARG A 82 -1.38 -4.05 -12.59
CA ARG A 82 0.05 -4.31 -12.80
C ARG A 82 0.89 -3.12 -12.36
N ALA A 83 0.46 -1.90 -12.69
CA ALA A 83 1.12 -0.68 -12.22
C ALA A 83 1.17 -0.61 -10.69
N LEU A 84 0.06 -0.95 -10.01
CA LEU A 84 -0.01 -0.98 -8.56
C LEU A 84 0.91 -2.05 -7.93
N ILE A 85 0.99 -3.25 -8.54
CA ILE A 85 1.90 -4.31 -8.08
C ILE A 85 3.36 -3.88 -8.18
N MET A 86 3.75 -3.29 -9.31
CA MET A 86 5.12 -2.80 -9.49
C MET A 86 5.45 -1.68 -8.51
N GLN A 87 4.53 -0.73 -8.34
CA GLN A 87 4.73 0.39 -7.42
C GLN A 87 4.84 -0.07 -5.96
N ALA A 88 4.03 -1.04 -5.54
CA ALA A 88 4.09 -1.60 -4.20
C ALA A 88 5.44 -2.30 -3.94
N ALA A 89 5.98 -3.04 -4.93
CA ALA A 89 7.28 -3.69 -4.80
C ALA A 89 8.43 -2.67 -4.70
N GLU A 90 8.36 -1.59 -5.47
CA GLU A 90 9.32 -0.49 -5.42
C GLU A 90 9.30 0.21 -4.05
N LEU A 91 8.12 0.62 -3.57
CA LEU A 91 7.97 1.27 -2.26
C LEU A 91 8.47 0.37 -1.12
N ASN A 92 8.21 -0.94 -1.18
CA ASN A 92 8.74 -1.88 -0.21
C ASN A 92 10.28 -1.95 -0.21
N THR A 93 10.90 -1.79 -1.38
CA THR A 93 12.36 -1.73 -1.51
C THR A 93 12.89 -0.42 -0.93
N GLU A 94 12.26 0.71 -1.25
CA GLU A 94 12.58 2.03 -0.67
C GLU A 94 12.50 2.01 0.86
N ILE A 95 11.40 1.51 1.44
CA ILE A 95 11.22 1.37 2.90
C ILE A 95 12.34 0.55 3.53
N ARG A 96 12.73 -0.57 2.90
CA ARG A 96 13.83 -1.42 3.40
C ARG A 96 15.17 -0.69 3.36
N MET A 97 15.41 0.14 2.36
CA MET A 97 16.65 0.93 2.28
C MET A 97 16.69 2.07 3.30
N LEU A 98 15.53 2.65 3.65
CA LEU A 98 15.42 3.71 4.67
C LEU A 98 15.53 3.18 6.11
N GLY A 99 15.20 1.90 6.33
CA GLY A 99 15.26 1.25 7.63
C GLY A 99 16.42 0.26 7.83
N ALA A 100 17.41 0.26 6.92
CA ALA A 100 18.63 -0.54 7.01
C ALA A 100 19.72 0.12 7.87
#